data_AF-A0A429MIA0-F1
#
_entry.id   AF-A0A429MIA0-F1
#
_cell.length_a   1.000
_cell.length_b   1.000
_cell.length_c   1.000
_cell.angle_alpha   90.00
_cell.angle_beta   90.00
_cell.angle_gamma   90.00
#
_symmetry.space_group_name_H-M   'P 1'
#
loop_
_entity.id
_entity.type
_entity.pdbx_description
1 polymer ?
#
loop_
_entity_poly.entity_id
_entity_poly.type
_entity_poly.pdbx_seq_one_letter_code
_entity_poly.pdbx_strand_id
1 'polypeptide(L)'
;VGTGGDGQNLFNVSTASSFVIAAAGATIAKHGNRGVSSKSGSSDLLEQAGIHLDLDMQQTERCIREMGVGFLFAPNHHKAMKYAAGPRRELGIRSIFNLLGPLTNPAGVKRFVIGVFSDELCRPIAEVMKQLGAEHVMVVHSKDGLDEISLAAPTTIAELKDGEITEWTLNPEDVGIESQTLNGLVVADATASLKLIK
;
A
#
# COMPACT_ATOMS: atom_id res chain seq x y z
N VAL A 1 -0.33 2.31 -0.10
CA VAL A 1 -0.79 0.90 -0.23
C VAL A 1 -0.21 0.36 -1.52
N GLY A 2 0.12 -0.93 -1.60
CA GLY A 2 0.74 -1.49 -2.80
C GLY A 2 -0.12 -2.56 -3.46
N THR A 3 0.18 -2.88 -4.71
CA THR A 3 -0.35 -4.09 -5.37
C THR A 3 0.18 -5.37 -4.73
N GLY A 4 1.30 -5.29 -4.02
CA GLY A 4 2.07 -6.40 -3.49
C GLY A 4 2.72 -7.25 -4.60
N GLY A 5 3.44 -8.29 -4.17
CA GLY A 5 4.03 -9.27 -5.07
C GLY A 5 5.35 -8.82 -5.72
N ASP A 6 6.03 -7.84 -5.15
CA ASP A 6 7.42 -7.46 -5.47
C ASP A 6 8.45 -8.57 -5.14
N GLY A 7 8.10 -9.48 -4.23
CA GLY A 7 8.91 -10.66 -3.86
C GLY A 7 10.04 -10.37 -2.87
N GLN A 8 10.19 -9.12 -2.41
CA GLN A 8 11.35 -8.70 -1.60
C GLN A 8 11.18 -8.90 -0.10
N ASN A 9 9.97 -9.22 0.39
CA ASN A 9 9.68 -9.54 1.79
C ASN A 9 10.22 -8.51 2.80
N LEU A 10 10.23 -7.24 2.43
CA LEU A 10 10.50 -6.15 3.37
C LEU A 10 9.46 -6.17 4.50
N PHE A 11 9.81 -5.55 5.63
CA PHE A 11 8.82 -5.19 6.64
C PHE A 11 7.67 -4.39 6.02
N ASN A 12 6.53 -4.28 6.71
CA ASN A 12 5.36 -3.60 6.16
C ASN A 12 5.54 -2.08 6.14
N VAL A 13 6.31 -1.58 5.17
CA VAL A 13 6.64 -0.17 4.96
C VAL A 13 5.36 0.66 4.92
N SER A 14 4.43 0.38 3.99
CA SER A 14 3.19 1.17 3.90
C SER A 14 2.31 1.11 5.16
N THR A 15 2.43 0.11 6.03
CA THR A 15 1.70 0.07 7.31
C THR A 15 2.39 0.98 8.33
N ALA A 16 3.71 0.87 8.47
CA ALA A 16 4.50 1.77 9.32
C ALA A 16 4.31 3.24 8.91
N SER A 17 4.43 3.54 7.61
CA SER A 17 4.23 4.88 7.07
C SER A 17 2.83 5.44 7.39
N SER A 18 1.79 4.60 7.44
CA SER A 18 0.44 5.06 7.78
C SER A 18 0.35 5.64 9.18
N PHE A 19 1.07 5.06 10.15
CA PHE A 19 1.13 5.58 11.51
C PHE A 19 1.98 6.85 11.62
N VAL A 20 3.13 6.90 10.93
CA VAL A 20 3.99 8.09 10.90
C VAL A 20 3.23 9.28 10.29
N ILE A 21 2.55 9.07 9.17
CA ILE A 21 1.76 10.10 8.49
C ILE A 21 0.59 10.57 9.38
N ALA A 22 -0.10 9.65 10.06
CA ALA A 22 -1.17 9.99 10.99
C ALA A 22 -0.66 10.80 12.20
N ALA A 23 0.48 10.40 12.77
CA ALA A 23 1.13 11.14 13.85
C ALA A 23 1.59 12.54 13.42
N ALA A 24 1.92 12.73 12.14
CA ALA A 24 2.21 14.04 11.55
C ALA A 24 0.95 14.90 11.27
N GLY A 25 -0.25 14.41 11.61
CA GLY A 25 -1.51 15.17 11.56
C GLY A 25 -2.39 14.91 10.33
N ALA A 26 -1.99 14.00 9.43
CA ALA A 26 -2.83 13.61 8.31
C ALA A 26 -3.87 12.56 8.72
N THR A 27 -4.96 12.47 7.95
CA THR A 27 -6.02 11.47 8.17
C THR A 27 -5.86 10.30 7.21
N ILE A 28 -5.78 9.08 7.75
CA ILE A 28 -5.45 7.87 6.99
C ILE A 28 -6.56 6.83 7.08
N ALA A 29 -7.12 6.48 5.92
CA ALA A 29 -8.01 5.34 5.74
C ALA A 29 -7.27 4.26 4.94
N LYS A 30 -6.50 3.41 5.64
CA LYS A 30 -5.66 2.38 5.01
C LYS A 30 -6.53 1.18 4.63
N HIS A 31 -6.61 0.89 3.33
CA HIS A 31 -7.19 -0.36 2.84
C HIS A 31 -6.12 -1.45 2.79
N GLY A 32 -6.42 -2.64 3.31
CA GLY A 32 -5.46 -3.74 3.33
C GLY A 32 -6.11 -5.11 3.39
N ASN A 33 -5.34 -6.12 2.99
CA ASN A 33 -5.75 -7.52 3.00
C ASN A 33 -4.76 -8.38 3.79
N ARG A 34 -5.07 -9.68 3.96
CA ARG A 34 -4.10 -10.69 4.41
C ARG A 34 -3.02 -10.89 3.36
N GLY A 35 -1.79 -11.17 3.80
CA GLY A 35 -0.68 -11.44 2.89
C GLY A 35 -0.98 -12.68 2.04
N VAL A 36 -0.97 -12.54 0.71
CA VAL A 36 -1.11 -13.67 -0.22
C VAL A 36 0.25 -14.16 -0.71
N SER A 37 1.24 -13.24 -0.83
CA SER A 37 2.59 -13.52 -1.33
C SER A 37 3.71 -13.08 -0.38
N SER A 38 3.47 -12.11 0.52
CA SER A 38 4.44 -11.68 1.52
C SER A 38 4.31 -12.51 2.80
N LYS A 39 5.44 -12.72 3.49
CA LYS A 39 5.45 -13.44 4.79
C LYS A 39 4.84 -12.62 5.95
N SER A 40 4.53 -11.35 5.70
CA SER A 40 3.86 -10.46 6.64
C SER A 40 2.96 -9.51 5.85
N GLY A 41 1.65 -9.75 5.84
CA GLY A 41 0.69 -8.80 5.32
C GLY A 41 0.42 -7.67 6.31
N SER A 42 -0.16 -6.57 5.81
CA SER A 42 -0.53 -5.43 6.65
C SER A 42 -1.48 -5.82 7.79
N SER A 43 -2.45 -6.70 7.52
CA SER A 43 -3.37 -7.21 8.55
C SER A 43 -2.66 -8.11 9.56
N ASP A 44 -1.79 -9.01 9.11
CA ASP A 44 -1.04 -9.91 10.00
C ASP A 44 -0.15 -9.12 10.98
N LEU A 45 0.51 -8.06 10.49
CA LEU A 45 1.26 -7.13 11.34
C LEU A 45 0.37 -6.45 12.39
N LEU A 46 -0.80 -5.95 11.99
CA LEU A 46 -1.69 -5.22 12.88
C LEU A 46 -2.31 -6.15 13.95
N GLU A 47 -2.73 -7.37 13.57
CA GLU A 47 -3.16 -8.40 14.52
C GLU A 47 -2.04 -8.71 15.52
N GLN A 48 -0.80 -8.86 15.05
CA GLN A 48 0.38 -9.09 15.90
C GLN A 48 0.69 -7.92 16.84
N ALA A 49 0.34 -6.70 16.45
CA ALA A 49 0.44 -5.50 17.28
C ALA A 49 -0.70 -5.40 18.33
N GLY A 50 -1.67 -6.32 18.31
CA GLY A 50 -2.83 -6.34 19.21
C GLY A 50 -4.01 -5.49 18.71
N ILE A 51 -4.03 -5.10 17.44
CA ILE A 51 -5.12 -4.32 16.86
C ILE A 51 -6.21 -5.28 16.39
N HIS A 52 -7.44 -5.02 16.84
CA HIS A 52 -8.61 -5.76 16.38
C HIS A 52 -9.04 -5.28 15.00
N LEU A 53 -9.05 -6.18 14.01
CA LEU A 53 -9.32 -5.83 12.60
C LEU A 53 -10.77 -6.02 12.16
N ASP A 54 -11.54 -6.83 12.88
CA ASP A 54 -12.95 -7.09 12.54
C ASP A 54 -13.86 -5.98 13.08
N LEU A 55 -13.53 -4.75 12.69
CA LEU A 55 -14.32 -3.57 13.02
C LEU A 55 -15.42 -3.39 11.99
N ASP A 56 -16.57 -2.95 12.46
CA ASP A 56 -17.60 -2.41 11.57
C ASP A 56 -17.21 -1.02 11.04
N MET A 57 -18.02 -0.50 10.11
CA MET A 57 -17.74 0.80 9.49
C MET A 57 -17.79 1.95 10.50
N GLN A 58 -18.71 1.92 11.47
CA GLN A 58 -18.86 2.99 12.47
C GLN A 58 -17.66 3.02 13.42
N GLN A 59 -17.16 1.86 13.82
CA GLN A 59 -15.96 1.71 14.63
C GLN A 59 -14.72 2.17 13.86
N THR A 60 -14.60 1.80 12.58
CA THR A 60 -13.48 2.24 11.74
C THR A 60 -13.49 3.76 11.53
N GLU A 61 -14.66 4.34 11.26
CA GLU A 61 -14.85 5.79 11.16
C GLU A 61 -14.44 6.49 12.46
N ARG A 62 -14.82 5.95 13.62
CA ARG A 62 -14.41 6.46 14.92
C ARG A 62 -12.88 6.45 15.07
N CYS A 63 -12.20 5.35 14.70
CA CYS A 63 -10.73 5.29 14.72
C CYS A 63 -10.10 6.38 13.84
N ILE A 64 -10.61 6.57 12.62
CA ILE A 64 -10.12 7.62 11.71
C ILE A 64 -10.29 9.00 12.34
N ARG A 65 -11.47 9.28 12.91
CA ARG A 65 -11.80 10.58 13.49
C ARG A 65 -11.01 10.90 14.77
N GLU A 66 -10.83 9.92 15.65
CA GLU A 66 -10.25 10.13 16.99
C GLU A 66 -8.74 9.89 17.02
N MET A 67 -8.23 8.96 16.21
CA MET A 67 -6.81 8.59 16.17
C MET A 67 -6.09 9.07 14.90
N GLY A 68 -6.82 9.64 13.93
CA GLY A 68 -6.27 10.03 12.63
C GLY A 68 -6.00 8.85 11.69
N VAL A 69 -6.22 7.60 12.12
CA VAL A 69 -5.95 6.40 11.32
C VAL A 69 -7.00 5.32 11.55
N GLY A 70 -7.44 4.70 10.46
CA GLY A 70 -8.26 3.50 10.48
C GLY A 70 -7.84 2.51 9.42
N PHE A 71 -8.14 1.23 9.67
CA PHE A 71 -7.82 0.12 8.78
C PHE A 71 -9.10 -0.51 8.24
N LEU A 72 -9.25 -0.49 6.93
CA LEU A 72 -10.38 -1.08 6.21
C LEU A 72 -9.95 -2.47 5.75
N PHE A 73 -10.46 -3.50 6.42
CA PHE A 73 -10.07 -4.88 6.14
C PHE A 73 -10.81 -5.42 4.91
N ALA A 74 -10.08 -5.69 3.83
CA ALA A 74 -10.64 -6.00 2.52
C ALA A 74 -11.72 -7.11 2.51
N PRO A 75 -11.58 -8.24 3.24
CA PRO A 75 -12.62 -9.27 3.30
C PRO A 75 -13.97 -8.77 3.81
N ASN A 76 -14.00 -7.74 4.67
CA ASN A 76 -15.23 -7.18 5.22
C ASN A 76 -15.98 -6.30 4.21
N HIS A 77 -15.24 -5.66 3.29
CA HIS A 77 -15.79 -4.72 2.31
C HIS A 77 -16.02 -5.33 0.92
N HIS A 78 -15.26 -6.36 0.55
CA HIS A 78 -15.30 -6.95 -0.79
C HIS A 78 -15.79 -8.41 -0.78
N LYS A 79 -16.93 -8.67 -0.11
CA LYS A 79 -17.46 -10.04 0.07
C LYS A 79 -17.67 -10.83 -1.23
N ALA A 80 -17.95 -10.15 -2.34
CA ALA A 80 -18.10 -10.76 -3.66
C ALA A 80 -16.77 -11.33 -4.21
N MET A 81 -15.61 -10.87 -3.72
CA MET A 81 -14.30 -11.37 -4.15
C MET A 81 -14.08 -12.85 -3.85
N LYS A 82 -14.86 -13.46 -2.94
CA LYS A 82 -14.83 -14.90 -2.67
C LYS A 82 -15.12 -15.74 -3.93
N TYR A 83 -15.93 -15.23 -4.86
CA TYR A 83 -16.26 -15.92 -6.10
C TYR A 83 -15.09 -15.93 -7.09
N ALA A 84 -14.21 -14.93 -7.03
CA ALA A 84 -13.00 -14.87 -7.85
C ALA A 84 -11.80 -15.60 -7.20
N ALA A 85 -11.86 -15.91 -5.90
CA ALA A 85 -10.72 -16.47 -5.17
C ALA A 85 -10.29 -17.85 -5.68
N GLY A 86 -11.24 -18.76 -5.95
CA GLY A 86 -10.97 -20.09 -6.50
C GLY A 86 -10.27 -20.04 -7.86
N PRO A 87 -10.89 -19.42 -8.89
CA PRO A 87 -10.28 -19.29 -10.22
C PRO A 87 -8.91 -18.61 -10.20
N ARG A 88 -8.73 -17.58 -9.37
CA ARG A 88 -7.42 -16.90 -9.22
C ARG A 88 -6.34 -17.83 -8.68
N ARG A 89 -6.68 -18.70 -7.72
CA ARG A 89 -5.76 -19.67 -7.15
C ARG A 89 -5.38 -20.76 -8.16
N GLU A 90 -6.35 -21.22 -8.94
CA GLU A 90 -6.12 -22.21 -10.00
C GLU A 90 -5.21 -21.66 -11.12
N LEU A 91 -5.42 -20.40 -11.51
CA LEU A 91 -4.58 -19.74 -12.51
C LEU A 91 -3.13 -19.55 -12.06
N GLY A 92 -2.90 -19.22 -10.78
CA GLY A 92 -1.55 -19.10 -10.21
C GLY A 92 -0.67 -17.99 -10.82
N ILE A 93 -1.23 -17.15 -11.70
CA ILE A 93 -0.54 -16.05 -12.40
C ILE A 93 -1.11 -14.69 -12.00
N ARG A 94 -0.32 -13.63 -12.20
CA ARG A 94 -0.80 -12.25 -12.03
C ARG A 94 -1.88 -11.94 -13.07
N SER A 95 -2.92 -11.24 -12.65
CA SER A 95 -4.02 -10.77 -13.51
C SER A 95 -4.43 -9.36 -13.10
N ILE A 96 -5.41 -8.77 -13.79
CA ILE A 96 -5.98 -7.47 -13.42
C ILE A 96 -6.45 -7.42 -11.95
N PHE A 97 -6.85 -8.55 -11.36
CA PHE A 97 -7.24 -8.63 -9.95
C PHE A 97 -6.11 -8.29 -8.97
N ASN A 98 -4.85 -8.38 -9.38
CA ASN A 98 -3.71 -7.93 -8.57
C ASN A 98 -3.60 -6.40 -8.51
N LEU A 99 -4.19 -5.70 -9.49
CA LEU A 99 -4.19 -4.24 -9.57
C LEU A 99 -5.38 -3.61 -8.85
N LEU A 100 -6.46 -4.36 -8.62
CA LEU A 100 -7.70 -3.81 -8.07
C LEU A 100 -7.60 -3.37 -6.61
N GLY A 101 -6.72 -3.99 -5.80
CA GLY A 101 -6.67 -3.75 -4.35
C GLY A 101 -6.53 -2.26 -3.97
N PRO A 102 -5.54 -1.53 -4.51
CA PRO A 102 -5.40 -0.10 -4.29
C PRO A 102 -6.54 0.76 -4.88
N LEU A 103 -7.21 0.28 -5.94
CA LEU A 103 -8.24 1.01 -6.68
C LEU A 103 -9.62 0.96 -6.03
N THR A 104 -9.84 0.06 -5.06
CA THR A 104 -11.17 -0.22 -4.49
C THR A 104 -11.30 0.19 -3.02
N ASN A 105 -10.56 1.21 -2.56
CA ASN A 105 -10.69 1.68 -1.18
C ASN A 105 -12.14 2.12 -0.88
N PRO A 106 -12.83 1.50 0.11
CA PRO A 106 -14.25 1.74 0.36
C PRO A 106 -14.55 3.09 1.05
N ALA A 107 -13.54 3.81 1.55
CA ALA A 107 -13.73 5.08 2.26
C ALA A 107 -13.80 6.32 1.35
N GLY A 108 -13.84 6.14 0.03
CA GLY A 108 -13.97 7.27 -0.92
C GLY A 108 -12.78 8.24 -0.88
N VAL A 109 -11.61 7.74 -0.48
CA VAL A 109 -10.36 8.51 -0.40
C VAL A 109 -10.06 9.16 -1.74
N LYS A 110 -9.56 10.40 -1.72
CA LYS A 110 -9.20 11.19 -2.92
C LYS A 110 -7.71 11.37 -3.13
N ARG A 111 -6.90 11.03 -2.13
CA ARG A 111 -5.45 11.21 -2.13
C ARG A 111 -4.74 9.89 -1.84
N PHE A 112 -3.80 9.48 -2.69
CA PHE A 112 -3.19 8.15 -2.58
C PHE A 112 -1.69 8.15 -2.85
N VAL A 113 -0.99 7.26 -2.15
CA VAL A 113 0.31 6.74 -2.58
C VAL A 113 0.11 5.25 -2.87
N ILE A 114 0.31 4.88 -4.14
CA ILE A 114 0.04 3.54 -4.67
C ILE A 114 1.33 2.91 -5.18
N GLY A 115 1.75 1.83 -4.55
CA GLY A 115 2.81 0.96 -5.03
C GLY A 115 2.36 0.06 -6.17
N VAL A 116 3.15 -0.05 -7.23
CA VAL A 116 2.96 -1.06 -8.28
C VAL A 116 4.22 -1.92 -8.47
N PHE A 117 4.04 -3.17 -8.88
CA PHE A 117 5.16 -4.12 -9.07
C PHE A 117 5.95 -3.94 -10.38
N SER A 118 5.59 -2.97 -11.23
CA SER A 118 6.28 -2.69 -12.50
C SER A 118 6.15 -1.21 -12.88
N ASP A 119 7.23 -0.62 -13.41
CA ASP A 119 7.27 0.73 -13.96
C ASP A 119 6.15 0.99 -14.98
N GLU A 120 5.88 0.01 -15.85
CA GLU A 120 4.89 0.11 -16.92
C GLU A 120 3.46 0.34 -16.41
N LEU A 121 3.22 0.05 -15.12
CA LEU A 121 1.92 0.23 -14.49
C LEU A 121 1.74 1.61 -13.85
N CYS A 122 2.82 2.40 -13.66
CA CYS A 122 2.74 3.67 -12.95
C CYS A 122 1.72 4.60 -13.62
N ARG A 123 1.91 4.89 -14.91
CA ARG A 123 1.02 5.79 -15.66
C ARG A 123 -0.40 5.23 -15.85
N PRO A 124 -0.61 3.98 -16.29
CA PRO A 124 -1.96 3.43 -16.43
C PRO A 124 -2.78 3.50 -15.13
N ILE A 125 -2.16 3.24 -13.97
CA ILE A 125 -2.86 3.32 -12.69
C ILE A 125 -3.18 4.77 -12.32
N ALA A 126 -2.30 5.73 -12.59
CA ALA A 126 -2.60 7.15 -12.37
C ALA A 126 -3.78 7.62 -13.25
N GLU A 127 -3.84 7.18 -14.51
CA GLU A 127 -4.93 7.47 -15.44
C GLU A 127 -6.27 6.87 -14.98
N VAL A 128 -6.25 5.62 -14.51
CA VAL A 128 -7.44 4.98 -13.92
C VAL A 128 -7.90 5.74 -12.68
N MET A 129 -6.98 6.12 -11.78
CA MET A 129 -7.33 6.88 -10.58
C MET A 129 -7.93 8.26 -10.91
N LYS A 130 -7.43 8.92 -11.95
CA LYS A 130 -8.02 10.16 -12.47
C LYS A 130 -9.47 9.93 -12.93
N GLN A 131 -9.73 8.87 -13.69
CA GLN A 131 -11.08 8.53 -14.16
C GLN A 131 -12.04 8.15 -13.02
N LEU A 132 -11.51 7.52 -11.95
CA LEU A 132 -12.26 7.24 -10.72
C LEU A 132 -12.46 8.49 -9.83
N GLY A 133 -11.95 9.65 -10.27
CA GLY A 133 -12.15 10.93 -9.61
C GLY A 133 -11.26 11.15 -8.39
N ALA A 134 -10.05 10.60 -8.37
CA ALA A 134 -9.02 10.98 -7.41
C ALA A 134 -8.48 12.40 -7.70
N GLU A 135 -8.01 13.08 -6.67
CA GLU A 135 -7.52 14.48 -6.74
C GLU A 135 -6.00 14.56 -6.81
N HIS A 136 -5.30 13.77 -5.97
CA HIS A 136 -3.83 13.74 -5.93
C HIS A 136 -3.34 12.30 -5.70
N VAL A 137 -2.65 11.73 -6.67
CA VAL A 137 -2.15 10.36 -6.58
C VAL A 137 -0.69 10.30 -6.98
N MET A 138 0.14 9.66 -6.17
CA MET A 138 1.47 9.22 -6.59
C MET A 138 1.44 7.71 -6.77
N VAL A 139 1.67 7.24 -7.99
CA VAL A 139 1.89 5.82 -8.28
C VAL A 139 3.40 5.60 -8.38
N VAL A 140 3.93 4.68 -7.59
CA VAL A 140 5.38 4.50 -7.39
C VAL A 140 5.83 3.09 -7.75
N HIS A 141 7.00 2.99 -8.38
CA HIS A 141 7.76 1.76 -8.55
C HIS A 141 9.25 2.07 -8.45
N SER A 142 9.97 1.32 -7.61
CA SER A 142 11.41 1.51 -7.45
C SER A 142 12.21 0.62 -8.40
N LYS A 143 13.38 1.10 -8.83
CA LYS A 143 14.22 0.42 -9.83
C LYS A 143 14.86 -0.88 -9.32
N ASP A 144 14.90 -1.08 -8.01
CA ASP A 144 15.25 -2.36 -7.38
C ASP A 144 14.03 -3.31 -7.29
N GLY A 145 12.85 -2.90 -7.75
CA GLY A 145 11.69 -3.76 -7.99
C GLY A 145 10.61 -3.71 -6.90
N LEU A 146 10.71 -2.80 -5.92
CA LEU A 146 9.69 -2.66 -4.88
C LEU A 146 8.46 -1.94 -5.40
N ASP A 147 7.30 -2.31 -4.87
CA ASP A 147 6.09 -1.50 -4.95
C ASP A 147 6.03 -0.46 -3.81
N GLU A 148 7.17 0.10 -3.46
CA GLU A 148 7.35 1.16 -2.45
C GLU A 148 8.44 2.13 -2.94
N ILE A 149 8.57 3.30 -2.30
CA ILE A 149 9.71 4.20 -2.52
C ILE A 149 10.94 3.59 -1.85
N SER A 150 12.01 3.35 -2.62
CA SER A 150 13.23 2.71 -2.12
C SER A 150 14.19 3.73 -1.47
N LEU A 151 14.94 3.27 -0.46
CA LEU A 151 16.10 3.96 0.10
C LEU A 151 17.40 3.63 -0.64
N ALA A 152 17.38 2.62 -1.51
CA ALA A 152 18.57 2.06 -2.16
C ALA A 152 18.64 2.34 -3.66
N ALA A 153 17.51 2.72 -4.27
CA ALA A 153 17.40 2.88 -5.71
C ALA A 153 16.43 4.02 -6.08
N PRO A 154 16.59 4.62 -7.28
CA PRO A 154 15.64 5.59 -7.80
C PRO A 154 14.22 5.00 -7.90
N THR A 155 13.21 5.85 -7.76
CA THR A 155 11.80 5.48 -7.84
C THR A 155 11.12 6.24 -8.98
N THR A 156 10.52 5.51 -9.91
CA THR A 156 9.63 6.07 -10.93
C THR A 156 8.32 6.47 -10.28
N ILE A 157 7.84 7.68 -10.59
CA ILE A 157 6.59 8.21 -10.07
C ILE A 157 5.75 8.71 -11.24
N ALA A 158 4.51 8.23 -11.32
CA ALA A 158 3.45 8.88 -12.08
C ALA A 158 2.55 9.63 -11.09
N GLU A 159 2.57 10.96 -11.15
CA GLU A 159 1.84 11.83 -10.23
C GLU A 159 0.64 12.46 -10.94
N LEU A 160 -0.56 12.15 -10.47
CA LEU A 160 -1.78 12.90 -10.77
C LEU A 160 -1.87 14.07 -9.78
N LYS A 161 -1.85 15.31 -10.23
CA LYS A 161 -2.06 16.50 -9.39
C LYS A 161 -2.66 17.62 -10.22
N ASP A 162 -3.62 18.35 -9.66
CA ASP A 162 -4.30 19.47 -10.33
C ASP A 162 -4.91 19.08 -11.70
N GLY A 163 -5.33 17.81 -11.82
CA GLY A 163 -5.91 17.25 -13.05
C GLY A 163 -4.89 16.83 -14.12
N GLU A 164 -3.59 17.04 -13.91
CA GLU A 164 -2.52 16.65 -14.82
C GLU A 164 -1.76 15.43 -14.32
N ILE A 165 -1.23 14.63 -15.25
CA ILE A 165 -0.39 13.46 -14.92
C ILE A 165 1.02 13.73 -15.45
N THR A 166 1.97 13.87 -14.54
CA THR A 166 3.39 14.01 -14.81
C THR A 166 4.15 12.76 -14.39
N GLU A 167 5.24 12.47 -15.09
CA GLU A 167 6.13 11.36 -14.74
C GLU A 167 7.51 11.91 -14.43
N TRP A 168 8.06 11.45 -13.32
CA TRP A 168 9.36 11.90 -12.83
C TRP A 168 10.03 10.81 -11.99
N THR A 169 11.29 11.03 -11.63
CA THR A 169 12.08 10.08 -10.84
C THR A 169 12.48 10.74 -9.53
N LEU A 170 12.31 10.00 -8.44
CA LEU A 170 12.72 10.37 -7.10
C LEU A 170 13.95 9.56 -6.68
N ASN A 171 15.03 10.23 -6.33
CA ASN A 171 16.17 9.64 -5.65
C ASN A 171 16.06 9.92 -4.13
N PRO A 172 16.62 9.06 -3.26
CA PRO A 172 16.67 9.34 -1.82
C PRO A 172 17.25 10.74 -1.50
N GLU A 173 18.26 11.15 -2.25
CA GLU A 173 18.95 12.43 -2.05
C GLU A 173 18.07 13.64 -2.33
N ASP A 174 17.05 13.51 -3.19
CA ASP A 174 16.11 14.60 -3.52
C ASP A 174 15.26 15.01 -2.29
N VAL A 175 15.19 14.15 -1.27
CA VAL A 175 14.53 14.43 0.02
C VAL A 175 15.52 14.51 1.19
N GLY A 176 16.82 14.65 0.91
CA GLY A 176 17.86 14.80 1.92
C GLY A 176 18.21 13.50 2.66
N ILE A 177 17.91 12.34 2.08
CA ILE A 177 18.28 11.04 2.60
C ILE A 177 19.44 10.50 1.76
N GLU A 178 20.55 10.14 2.40
CA GLU A 178 21.63 9.43 1.71
C GLU A 178 21.16 8.02 1.34
N SER A 179 21.39 7.58 0.10
CA SER A 179 21.05 6.22 -0.33
C SER A 179 21.70 5.16 0.57
N GLN A 180 20.92 4.16 0.99
CA GLN A 180 21.36 3.08 1.89
C GLN A 180 20.98 1.70 1.37
N THR A 181 21.61 0.67 1.90
CA THR A 181 21.25 -0.72 1.59
C THR A 181 19.91 -1.11 2.22
N LEU A 182 19.15 -1.98 1.53
CA LEU A 182 17.96 -2.63 2.10
C LEU A 182 18.32 -3.79 3.06
N ASN A 183 19.60 -4.10 3.23
CA ASN A 183 20.03 -5.17 4.14
C ASN A 183 19.54 -4.90 5.57
N GLY A 184 18.92 -5.91 6.18
CA GLY A 184 18.33 -5.81 7.52
C GLY A 184 16.87 -5.35 7.55
N LEU A 185 16.30 -4.94 6.42
CA LEU A 185 14.88 -4.56 6.31
C LEU A 185 13.97 -5.72 5.86
N VAL A 186 14.56 -6.82 5.38
CA VAL A 186 13.83 -8.05 5.02
C VAL A 186 13.44 -8.80 6.29
N VAL A 187 12.17 -9.25 6.35
CA VAL A 187 11.62 -9.92 7.53
C VAL A 187 11.05 -11.29 7.21
N ALA A 188 11.15 -12.19 8.18
CA ALA A 188 10.67 -13.57 8.03
C ALA A 188 9.16 -13.71 8.28
N ASP A 189 8.57 -12.84 9.10
CA ASP A 189 7.17 -12.91 9.52
C ASP A 189 6.68 -11.55 10.11
N ALA A 190 5.41 -11.53 10.53
CA ALA A 190 4.79 -10.36 11.17
C ALA A 190 5.41 -9.98 12.52
N THR A 191 5.97 -10.93 13.26
CA THR A 191 6.64 -10.67 14.54
C THR A 191 7.94 -9.90 14.31
N ALA A 192 8.75 -10.34 13.35
CA ALA A 192 9.97 -9.64 12.93
C ALA A 192 9.65 -8.26 12.33
N SER A 193 8.58 -8.17 11.52
CA SER A 193 8.07 -6.89 10.99
C SER A 193 7.71 -5.92 12.12
N LEU A 194 6.95 -6.36 13.12
CA LEU A 194 6.59 -5.53 14.28
C LEU A 194 7.81 -5.11 15.11
N LYS A 195 8.77 -6.02 15.30
CA LYS A 195 10.00 -5.73 16.04
C LYS A 195 10.85 -4.66 15.35
N LEU A 196 10.87 -4.63 14.01
CA LEU A 196 11.61 -3.61 13.26
C LEU A 196 10.92 -2.23 13.33
N ILE A 197 9.58 -2.21 13.41
CA ILE A 197 8.79 -0.98 13.43
C ILE A 197 8.78 -0.30 14.82
N LYS A 198 8.92 -1.08 15.90
CA LYS A 198 8.98 -0.58 17.28
C LYS A 198 10.34 -0.06 17.67
#